data_AF-A0A820FGM1-F1
#
_entry.id   AF-A0A820FGM1-F1
#
_cell.length_a   1.000
_cell.length_b   1.000
_cell.length_c   1.000
_cell.angle_alpha   90.00
_cell.angle_beta   90.00
_cell.angle_gamma   90.00
#
_symmetry.space_group_name_H-M   'P 1'
#
loop_
_entity.id
_entity.type
_entity.pdbx_description
1 polymer ?
#
loop_
_entity_poly.entity_id
_entity_poly.type
_entity_poly.pdbx_seq_one_letter_code
_entity_poly.pdbx_strand_id
1 'polypeptide(L)'
;MLRPEHLKIIFILSILICILSIGGLITLIVIWVTKLTPFRDYAVVVDAGSTHSKIFLYTWPADKSDGLGITSRVTQVKACSVPGGPITSIKDPTEINTQQYFQSAMSDCINEIPLTRKSRAFIFLGGTAGLRLFEIKDSNYTNNLLSSTRSYFSSLGVRFKAPLIKSRNLFFFFR
;
A
#
# COMPACT_ATOMS: atom_id res chain seq x y z
N MET A 1 -22.89 -6.83 -65.30
CA MET A 1 -23.72 -7.57 -64.33
C MET A 1 -22.80 -8.28 -63.35
N LEU A 2 -22.76 -7.87 -62.07
CA LEU A 2 -22.04 -8.63 -61.06
C LEU A 2 -22.79 -9.94 -60.81
N ARG A 3 -22.08 -11.08 -60.84
CA ARG A 3 -22.69 -12.37 -60.51
C ARG A 3 -23.00 -12.45 -59.01
N PRO A 4 -24.13 -13.06 -58.61
CA PRO A 4 -24.63 -13.06 -57.23
C PRO A 4 -23.65 -13.64 -56.20
N GLU A 5 -22.74 -14.52 -56.61
CA GLU A 5 -21.64 -15.03 -55.77
C GLU A 5 -20.64 -13.94 -55.34
N HIS A 6 -20.36 -12.95 -56.19
CA HIS A 6 -19.47 -11.84 -55.86
C HIS A 6 -20.11 -10.91 -54.83
N LEU A 7 -21.43 -10.74 -54.87
CA LEU A 7 -22.17 -9.89 -53.93
C LEU A 7 -22.08 -10.45 -52.49
N LYS A 8 -22.17 -11.78 -52.33
CA LYS A 8 -22.02 -12.46 -51.04
C LYS A 8 -20.62 -12.30 -50.47
N ILE A 9 -19.59 -12.43 -51.31
CA ILE A 9 -18.19 -12.26 -50.90
C ILE A 9 -17.95 -10.81 -50.44
N ILE A 10 -18.44 -9.82 -51.18
CA ILE A 10 -18.31 -8.40 -50.82
C ILE A 10 -19.00 -8.12 -49.47
N PHE A 11 -20.17 -8.70 -49.23
CA PHE A 11 -20.88 -8.54 -47.97
C PHE A 11 -20.11 -9.13 -46.77
N ILE A 12 -19.53 -10.32 -46.92
CA ILE A 12 -18.72 -10.97 -45.89
C ILE A 12 -17.45 -10.14 -45.61
N LEU A 13 -16.77 -9.65 -46.65
CA LEU A 13 -15.58 -8.79 -46.50
C LEU A 13 -15.91 -7.47 -45.80
N SER A 14 -17.05 -6.85 -46.13
CA SER A 14 -17.52 -5.62 -45.48
C SER A 14 -17.74 -5.83 -43.98
N ILE A 15 -18.41 -6.92 -43.60
CA ILE A 15 -18.61 -7.27 -42.19
C ILE A 15 -17.27 -7.48 -41.47
N LEU A 16 -16.33 -8.19 -42.11
CA LEU A 16 -15.02 -8.44 -41.53
C LEU A 16 -14.25 -7.14 -41.26
N ILE A 17 -14.24 -6.21 -42.22
CA ILE A 17 -13.58 -4.90 -42.08
C ILE A 17 -14.25 -4.08 -40.97
N CYS A 18 -15.58 -4.09 -40.88
CA CYS A 18 -16.31 -3.42 -39.81
C CYS A 18 -15.92 -3.96 -38.42
N ILE A 19 -15.84 -5.30 -38.27
CA ILE A 19 -15.45 -5.93 -37.00
C ILE A 19 -14.01 -5.53 -36.62
N LEU A 20 -13.08 -5.57 -37.57
CA LEU A 20 -11.68 -5.18 -37.34
C LEU A 20 -11.57 -3.70 -36.96
N SER A 21 -12.32 -2.81 -37.62
CA SER A 21 -12.35 -1.39 -37.32
C SER A 21 -12.88 -1.12 -35.89
N ILE A 22 -13.98 -1.77 -35.51
CA ILE A 22 -14.56 -1.64 -34.17
C ILE A 22 -13.59 -2.18 -33.12
N GLY A 23 -12.96 -3.34 -33.36
CA GLY A 23 -11.94 -3.89 -32.47
C GLY A 23 -10.73 -2.97 -32.31
N GLY A 24 -10.27 -2.36 -33.40
CA GLY A 24 -9.22 -1.34 -33.39
C GLY A 24 -9.60 -0.12 -32.54
N LEU A 25 -10.83 0.38 -32.69
CA LEU A 25 -11.31 1.50 -31.90
C LEU A 25 -11.39 1.18 -30.40
N ILE A 26 -11.92 0.00 -30.03
CA ILE A 26 -12.01 -0.43 -28.64
C ILE A 26 -10.62 -0.55 -28.01
N THR A 27 -9.65 -1.16 -28.72
CA THR A 27 -8.28 -1.28 -28.20
C THR A 27 -7.62 0.08 -27.99
N LEU A 28 -7.82 1.02 -28.91
CA LEU A 28 -7.35 2.40 -28.74
C LEU A 28 -7.98 3.06 -27.51
N ILE A 29 -9.30 2.94 -27.32
CA ILE A 29 -9.99 3.49 -26.14
C ILE A 29 -9.42 2.91 -24.86
N VAL A 30 -9.19 1.59 -24.79
CA VAL A 30 -8.61 0.93 -23.62
C VAL A 30 -7.19 1.44 -23.33
N ILE A 31 -6.35 1.60 -24.37
CA ILE A 31 -4.99 2.15 -24.21
C ILE A 31 -5.04 3.61 -23.70
N TRP A 32 -5.94 4.42 -24.24
CA TRP A 32 -6.12 5.80 -23.81
C TRP A 32 -6.58 5.90 -22.36
N VAL A 33 -7.62 5.14 -21.98
CA VAL A 33 -8.15 5.13 -20.60
C VAL A 33 -7.09 4.64 -19.61
N THR A 34 -6.38 3.57 -19.93
CA THR A 34 -5.34 3.01 -19.04
C THR A 34 -4.15 3.95 -18.85
N LYS A 35 -3.76 4.72 -19.87
CA LYS A 35 -2.71 5.77 -19.74
C LYS A 35 -3.15 6.95 -18.88
N LEU A 36 -4.44 7.27 -18.84
CA LEU A 36 -4.98 8.41 -18.08
C LEU A 36 -5.16 8.10 -16.59
N THR A 37 -5.33 6.84 -16.21
CA THR A 37 -5.37 6.41 -14.81
C THR A 37 -4.00 5.88 -14.40
N PRO A 38 -3.07 6.74 -13.91
CA PRO A 38 -1.76 6.26 -13.49
C PRO A 38 -1.93 5.24 -12.39
N PHE A 39 -1.15 4.16 -12.48
CA PHE A 39 -1.12 3.18 -11.42
C PHE A 39 -0.69 3.86 -10.13
N ARG A 40 -1.27 3.46 -8.99
CA ARG A 40 -0.90 4.00 -7.69
C ARG A 40 -0.22 2.94 -6.84
N ASP A 41 0.79 3.37 -6.11
CA ASP A 41 1.39 2.61 -5.02
C ASP A 41 0.88 3.14 -3.68
N TYR A 42 1.04 2.32 -2.64
CA TYR A 42 0.52 2.57 -1.30
C TYR A 42 1.58 2.29 -0.25
N ALA A 43 1.59 3.10 0.82
CA ALA A 43 2.37 2.83 2.03
C ALA A 43 1.53 3.06 3.27
N VAL A 44 1.65 2.13 4.21
CA VAL A 44 1.13 2.26 5.57
C VAL A 44 2.29 2.68 6.47
N VAL A 45 2.13 3.76 7.22
CA VAL A 45 3.10 4.24 8.19
C VAL A 45 2.46 4.19 9.57
N VAL A 46 3.01 3.37 10.46
CA VAL A 46 2.59 3.26 11.84
C VAL A 46 3.53 4.13 12.68
N ASP A 47 3.01 5.20 13.24
CA ASP A 47 3.70 6.06 14.19
C ASP A 47 3.38 5.61 15.62
N ALA A 48 4.34 4.94 16.25
CA ALA A 48 4.27 4.46 17.63
C ALA A 48 4.75 5.57 18.58
N GLY A 49 3.80 6.40 18.99
CA GLY A 49 3.99 7.45 19.99
C GLY A 49 4.06 6.92 21.42
N SER A 50 4.59 7.75 22.32
CA SER A 50 4.64 7.48 23.77
C SER A 50 3.27 7.52 24.46
N THR A 51 2.27 8.11 23.81
CA THR A 51 0.91 8.26 24.38
C THR A 51 -0.11 7.47 23.58
N HIS A 52 -0.06 7.57 22.25
CA HIS A 52 -0.94 6.87 21.33
C HIS A 52 -0.19 6.47 20.07
N SER A 53 -0.65 5.38 19.43
CA SER A 53 -0.17 4.99 18.11
C SER A 53 -1.13 5.46 17.03
N LYS A 54 -0.60 5.95 15.91
CA LYS A 54 -1.39 6.37 14.73
C LYS A 54 -0.94 5.63 13.49
N ILE A 55 -1.88 5.27 12.63
CA ILE A 55 -1.63 4.60 11.36
C ILE A 55 -2.02 5.56 10.24
N PHE A 56 -1.13 5.77 9.29
CA PHE A 56 -1.36 6.63 8.13
C PHE A 56 -1.26 5.81 6.86
N LEU A 57 -2.26 5.93 5.97
CA LEU A 57 -2.20 5.38 4.63
C LEU A 57 -1.86 6.49 3.64
N TYR A 58 -0.78 6.29 2.89
CA TYR A 58 -0.33 7.17 1.82
C TYR A 58 -0.46 6.49 0.46
N THR A 59 -0.64 7.31 -0.57
CA THR A 59 -0.63 6.88 -1.98
C THR A 59 0.12 7.86 -2.85
N TRP A 60 0.76 7.36 -3.90
CA TRP A 60 1.41 8.16 -4.93
C TRP A 60 1.31 7.45 -6.29
N PRO A 61 1.41 8.20 -7.41
CA PRO A 61 1.54 7.61 -8.74
C PRO A 61 2.79 6.71 -8.82
N ALA A 62 2.63 5.47 -9.27
CA ALA A 62 3.70 4.49 -9.46
C ALA A 62 4.62 4.87 -10.63
N ASP A 63 4.10 5.66 -11.58
CA ASP A 63 4.86 6.20 -12.70
C ASP A 63 5.78 7.31 -12.19
N LYS A 64 7.06 6.97 -12.03
CA LYS A 64 8.12 7.88 -11.55
C LYS A 64 8.66 8.83 -12.63
N SER A 65 7.99 8.94 -13.77
CA SER A 65 8.54 9.57 -14.97
C SER A 65 7.63 10.68 -15.50
N ASP A 66 7.42 11.71 -14.69
CA ASP A 66 7.34 13.03 -15.28
C ASP A 66 8.81 13.42 -15.47
N GLY A 67 9.36 13.32 -16.68
CA GLY A 67 10.73 13.71 -17.04
C GLY A 67 11.09 15.18 -16.74
N LEU A 68 10.23 15.87 -15.99
CA LEU A 68 10.30 17.24 -15.52
C LEU A 68 10.82 17.35 -14.07
N GLY A 69 11.23 16.24 -13.44
CA GLY A 69 11.80 16.26 -12.09
C GLY A 69 10.80 16.57 -10.99
N ILE A 70 9.49 16.50 -11.30
CA ILE A 70 8.42 16.67 -10.30
C ILE A 70 8.37 15.37 -9.49
N THR A 71 8.76 15.44 -8.22
CA THR A 71 8.54 14.35 -7.28
C THR A 71 7.05 14.04 -7.24
N SER A 72 6.66 12.82 -7.61
CA SER A 72 5.26 12.37 -7.58
C SER A 72 4.64 12.73 -6.23
N ARG A 73 3.58 13.54 -6.24
CA ARG A 73 2.95 14.07 -5.02
C ARG A 73 2.43 12.91 -4.17
N VAL A 74 2.96 12.78 -2.95
CA VAL A 74 2.46 11.82 -1.96
C VAL A 74 1.20 12.40 -1.32
N THR A 75 0.11 11.63 -1.33
CA THR A 75 -1.19 12.03 -0.77
C THR A 75 -1.53 11.13 0.41
N GLN A 76 -1.94 11.72 1.53
CA GLN A 76 -2.53 10.95 2.63
C GLN A 76 -3.96 10.56 2.25
N VAL A 77 -4.25 9.26 2.25
CA VAL A 77 -5.57 8.70 1.97
C VAL A 77 -6.39 8.66 3.25
N LYS A 78 -5.80 8.15 4.34
CA LYS A 78 -6.51 7.91 5.60
C LYS A 78 -5.57 7.98 6.78
N ALA A 79 -6.12 8.34 7.94
CA ALA A 79 -5.46 8.21 9.23
C ALA A 79 -6.37 7.40 10.16
N CYS A 80 -5.85 6.33 10.74
CA CYS A 80 -6.55 5.46 11.68
C CYS A 80 -5.85 5.54 13.04
N SER A 81 -6.58 5.98 14.07
CA SER A 81 -6.01 6.07 15.42
C SER A 81 -6.15 4.72 16.11
N VAL A 82 -5.07 4.23 16.72
CA VAL A 82 -5.12 2.98 17.47
C VAL A 82 -5.80 3.23 18.81
N PRO A 83 -6.84 2.48 19.19
CA PRO A 83 -7.49 2.64 20.48
C PRO A 83 -6.54 2.21 21.61
N GLY A 84 -6.55 2.95 22.72
CA GLY A 84 -5.75 2.65 23.92
C GLY A 84 -4.49 3.50 24.09
N GLY A 85 -3.63 3.05 24.99
CA GLY A 85 -2.38 3.72 25.36
C GLY A 85 -1.22 3.42 24.40
N PRO A 86 0.03 3.70 24.77
CA PRO A 86 1.18 3.42 23.91
C PRO A 86 1.38 1.93 23.66
N ILE A 87 2.10 1.58 22.58
CA ILE A 87 2.42 0.18 22.25
C ILE A 87 3.17 -0.54 23.39
N THR A 88 3.92 0.19 24.22
CA THR A 88 4.64 -0.34 25.39
C THR A 88 3.73 -0.62 26.59
N SER A 89 2.44 -0.28 26.52
CA SER A 89 1.48 -0.50 27.61
C SER A 89 0.77 -1.86 27.53
N ILE A 90 1.15 -2.72 26.58
CA ILE A 90 0.61 -4.07 26.44
C ILE A 90 0.94 -4.84 27.73
N LYS A 91 -0.11 -5.15 28.51
CA LYS A 91 -0.01 -5.57 29.91
C LYS A 91 0.42 -7.01 30.12
N ASP A 92 0.40 -7.83 29.07
CA ASP A 92 0.64 -9.25 29.19
C ASP A 92 2.09 -9.60 28.80
N PRO A 93 2.97 -9.91 29.79
CA PRO A 93 4.37 -10.22 29.52
C PRO A 93 4.59 -11.67 29.06
N THR A 94 3.60 -12.57 29.17
CA THR A 94 3.73 -13.97 28.75
C THR A 94 3.40 -14.17 27.27
N GLU A 95 2.47 -13.39 26.72
CA GLU A 95 2.17 -13.32 25.28
C GLU A 95 1.95 -11.87 24.85
N ILE A 96 3.01 -11.23 24.34
CA ILE A 96 2.89 -9.91 23.72
C ILE A 96 2.07 -10.06 22.43
N ASN A 97 0.76 -9.82 22.51
CA ASN A 97 -0.14 -9.88 21.35
C ASN A 97 -0.34 -8.49 20.74
N THR A 98 0.57 -8.11 19.84
CA THR A 98 0.48 -6.84 19.10
C THR A 98 -0.63 -6.83 18.05
N GLN A 99 -1.10 -8.01 17.63
CA GLN A 99 -2.22 -8.12 16.71
C GLN A 99 -3.46 -7.51 17.34
N GLN A 100 -3.84 -7.92 18.57
CA GLN A 100 -5.04 -7.40 19.24
C GLN A 100 -4.99 -5.87 19.40
N TYR A 101 -3.80 -5.32 19.67
CA TYR A 101 -3.60 -3.87 19.80
C TYR A 101 -3.85 -3.13 18.47
N PHE A 102 -3.32 -3.62 17.35
CA PHE A 102 -3.43 -2.93 16.06
C PHE A 102 -4.65 -3.33 15.22
N GLN A 103 -5.28 -4.47 15.47
CA GLN A 103 -6.21 -5.13 14.54
C GLN A 103 -7.33 -4.20 14.06
N SER A 104 -8.04 -3.55 14.99
CA SER A 104 -9.17 -2.67 14.65
C SER A 104 -8.75 -1.48 13.78
N ALA A 105 -7.73 -0.72 14.18
CA ALA A 105 -7.29 0.44 13.40
C ALA A 105 -6.58 0.04 12.10
N MET A 106 -5.90 -1.11 12.09
CA MET A 106 -5.17 -1.62 10.94
C MET A 106 -6.11 -2.14 9.85
N SER A 107 -7.18 -2.84 10.21
CA SER A 107 -8.18 -3.27 9.23
C SER A 107 -8.81 -2.08 8.52
N ASP A 108 -9.10 -1.01 9.26
CA ASP A 108 -9.72 0.19 8.71
C ASP A 108 -8.84 0.90 7.69
N CYS A 109 -7.53 0.88 7.89
CA CYS A 109 -6.56 1.49 6.97
C CYS A 109 -6.20 0.54 5.81
N ILE A 110 -6.02 -0.75 6.06
CA ILE A 110 -5.60 -1.71 5.01
C ILE A 110 -6.73 -2.03 4.04
N ASN A 111 -7.99 -1.99 4.47
CA ASN A 111 -9.14 -2.26 3.59
C ASN A 111 -9.33 -1.19 2.50
N GLU A 112 -8.75 0.00 2.67
CA GLU A 112 -8.72 1.04 1.64
C GLU A 112 -7.74 0.71 0.48
N ILE A 113 -6.82 -0.24 0.69
CA ILE A 113 -5.83 -0.62 -0.33
C ILE A 113 -6.49 -1.60 -1.31
N PRO A 114 -6.52 -1.31 -2.63
CA PRO A 114 -7.03 -2.24 -3.61
C PRO A 114 -6.32 -3.60 -3.54
N LEU A 115 -7.06 -4.71 -3.63
CA LEU A 115 -6.51 -6.07 -3.52
C LEU A 115 -5.38 -6.33 -4.52
N THR A 116 -5.48 -5.78 -5.73
CA THR A 116 -4.45 -5.89 -6.79
C THR A 116 -3.13 -5.19 -6.44
N ARG A 117 -3.15 -4.29 -5.45
CA ARG A 117 -2.01 -3.47 -5.01
C ARG A 117 -1.51 -3.84 -3.62
N LYS A 118 -2.31 -4.57 -2.82
CA LYS A 118 -1.99 -4.93 -1.43
C LYS A 118 -0.63 -5.63 -1.29
N SER A 119 -0.32 -6.59 -2.16
CA SER A 119 0.98 -7.30 -2.16
C SER A 119 2.19 -6.43 -2.52
N ARG A 120 1.97 -5.28 -3.18
CA ARG A 120 3.02 -4.30 -3.51
C ARG A 120 3.13 -3.19 -2.49
N ALA A 121 2.10 -2.97 -1.67
CA ALA A 121 2.09 -1.94 -0.65
C ALA A 121 3.14 -2.22 0.43
N PHE A 122 3.74 -1.14 0.94
CA PHE A 122 4.72 -1.21 2.02
C PHE A 122 4.08 -0.88 3.35
N ILE A 123 4.58 -1.47 4.44
CA ILE A 123 4.26 -1.05 5.80
C ILE A 123 5.55 -0.72 6.54
N PHE A 124 5.54 0.42 7.24
CA PHE A 124 6.63 0.96 8.02
C PHE A 124 6.18 1.16 9.46
N LEU A 125 7.04 0.84 10.43
CA LEU A 125 6.82 1.10 11.86
C LEU A 125 7.86 2.09 12.35
N GLY A 126 7.44 3.32 12.69
CA GLY A 126 8.28 4.34 13.32
C GLY A 126 8.07 4.38 14.82
N GLY A 127 9.16 4.17 15.58
CA GLY A 127 9.18 4.42 17.01
C GLY A 127 9.67 5.83 17.32
N THR A 128 8.96 6.52 18.21
CA THR A 128 9.37 7.83 18.74
C THR A 128 10.29 7.69 19.96
N ALA A 129 10.63 8.80 20.62
CA ALA A 129 11.49 8.83 21.80
C ALA A 129 11.02 7.91 22.93
N GLY A 130 9.70 7.72 23.10
CA GLY A 130 9.17 6.83 24.13
C GLY A 130 9.62 5.39 23.98
N LEU A 131 9.63 4.86 22.75
CA LEU A 131 10.03 3.49 22.48
C LEU A 131 11.55 3.30 22.67
N ARG A 132 12.35 4.35 22.38
CA ARG A 132 13.80 4.37 22.67
C ARG A 132 14.09 4.35 24.18
N LEU A 133 13.38 5.16 24.96
CA LEU A 133 13.54 5.16 26.42
C LEU A 133 13.11 3.81 27.02
N PHE A 134 12.08 3.19 26.44
CA PHE A 134 11.62 1.88 26.87
C PHE A 134 12.63 0.77 26.52
N GLU A 135 13.28 0.83 25.35
CA GLU A 135 14.36 -0.11 24.98
C GLU A 135 15.54 -0.09 25.96
N ILE A 136 15.92 1.09 26.45
CA ILE A 136 16.99 1.24 27.45
C ILE A 136 16.57 0.62 28.78
N LYS A 137 15.29 0.71 29.13
CA LYS A 137 14.75 0.15 30.38
C LYS A 137 14.59 -1.37 30.32
N ASP A 138 14.09 -1.89 29.20
CA ASP A 138 13.86 -3.31 28.98
C ASP A 138 14.01 -3.67 27.50
N SER A 139 15.24 -4.02 27.12
CA SER A 139 15.58 -4.37 25.73
C SER A 139 14.96 -5.70 25.31
N ASN A 140 14.86 -6.68 26.21
CA ASN A 140 14.30 -7.98 25.89
C ASN A 140 12.80 -7.88 25.58
N TYR A 141 12.04 -7.18 26.43
CA TYR A 141 10.63 -6.93 26.15
C TYR A 141 10.45 -6.16 24.84
N THR A 142 11.26 -5.13 24.61
CA THR A 142 11.17 -4.31 23.40
C THR A 142 11.43 -5.13 22.14
N ASN A 143 12.45 -5.99 22.14
CA ASN A 143 12.74 -6.88 21.01
C ASN A 143 11.60 -7.88 20.75
N ASN A 144 11.02 -8.46 21.81
CA ASN A 144 9.87 -9.35 21.68
C ASN A 144 8.64 -8.62 21.13
N LEU A 145 8.38 -7.41 21.61
CA LEU A 145 7.30 -6.54 21.13
C LEU A 145 7.43 -6.24 19.64
N LEU A 146 8.63 -5.88 19.19
CA LEU A 146 8.90 -5.55 17.79
C LEU A 146 8.85 -6.79 16.89
N SER A 147 9.35 -7.92 17.38
CA SER A 147 9.26 -9.21 16.70
C SER A 147 7.79 -9.63 16.48
N SER A 148 6.96 -9.55 17.53
CA SER A 148 5.52 -9.78 17.43
C SER A 148 4.86 -8.81 16.43
N THR A 149 5.21 -7.53 16.48
CA THR A 149 4.66 -6.52 15.56
C THR A 149 5.01 -6.85 14.11
N ARG A 150 6.25 -7.26 13.85
CA ARG A 150 6.71 -7.65 12.52
C ARG A 150 6.02 -8.90 12.01
N SER A 151 5.82 -9.90 12.87
CA SER A 151 5.08 -11.12 12.54
C SER A 151 3.65 -10.79 12.13
N TYR A 152 2.95 -9.97 12.93
CA TYR A 152 1.62 -9.48 12.60
C TYR A 152 1.60 -8.68 11.29
N PHE A 153 2.52 -7.75 11.08
CA PHE A 153 2.53 -6.96 9.84
C PHE A 153 2.81 -7.80 8.60
N SER A 154 3.57 -8.87 8.74
CA SER A 154 3.83 -9.81 7.65
C SER A 154 2.60 -10.65 7.30
N SER A 155 1.68 -10.88 8.24
CA SER A 155 0.44 -11.63 7.99
C SER A 155 -0.64 -10.80 7.27
N LEU A 156 -0.47 -9.47 7.19
CA LEU A 156 -1.45 -8.56 6.58
C LEU A 156 -1.43 -8.53 5.04
N GLY A 157 -0.56 -9.30 4.39
CA GLY A 157 -0.43 -9.34 2.93
C GLY A 157 0.22 -8.08 2.34
N VAL A 158 0.87 -7.27 3.17
CA VAL A 158 1.67 -6.10 2.79
C VAL A 158 3.15 -6.37 3.06
N ARG A 159 4.05 -5.63 2.41
CA ARG A 159 5.49 -5.83 2.56
C ARG A 159 6.03 -4.98 3.69
N PHE A 160 6.37 -5.61 4.81
CA PHE A 160 7.10 -4.93 5.87
C PHE A 160 8.47 -4.46 5.34
N LYS A 161 8.73 -3.16 5.49
CA LYS A 161 10.05 -2.58 5.24
C LYS A 161 10.57 -1.97 6.51
N ALA A 162 11.72 -2.47 6.96
CA ALA A 162 12.55 -1.74 7.89
C ALA A 162 13.07 -0.48 7.18
N PRO A 163 12.92 0.70 7.78
CA PRO A 163 13.41 1.94 7.18
C PRO A 163 14.91 1.95 6.99
N LEU A 164 15.34 2.43 5.83
CA LEU A 164 16.75 2.49 5.41
C LEU A 164 17.51 3.64 6.09
N ILE A 165 16.80 4.62 6.66
CA ILE A 165 17.39 5.81 7.27
C ILE A 165 17.58 5.58 8.77
N LYS A 166 18.84 5.36 9.15
CA LYS A 166 19.29 5.36 10.56
C LYS A 166 19.44 6.81 11.03
N SER A 167 18.34 7.53 11.22
CA SER A 167 18.40 8.86 11.86
C SER A 167 18.52 8.65 13.36
N ARG A 168 19.75 8.80 13.90
CA ARG A 168 20.02 8.75 15.34
C ARG A 168 19.24 9.80 16.16
N ASN A 169 18.62 10.79 15.49
CA ASN A 169 18.11 11.99 16.15
C ASN A 169 16.61 12.27 15.98
N LEU A 170 15.87 11.60 15.08
CA LEU A 170 14.46 11.97 14.85
C LEU A 170 13.44 10.81 14.81
N PHE A 171 13.80 9.63 14.29
CA PHE A 171 12.91 8.46 14.24
C PHE A 171 13.75 7.19 14.34
N PHE A 172 13.50 6.36 15.35
CA PHE A 172 14.12 5.05 15.45
C PHE A 172 13.23 4.02 14.79
N PHE A 173 13.85 3.30 13.88
CA PHE A 173 13.23 2.31 13.04
C PHE A 173 13.89 0.98 13.39
N PHE A 174 13.11 0.09 14.00
CA PHE A 174 13.62 -1.15 14.55
C PHE A 174 13.86 -2.17 13.43
N ARG A 175 14.99 -2.89 13.52
CA ARG A 175 15.51 -3.78 12.48
C ARG A 175 14.85 -5.16 12.49
#